data_AF-A0A534SXX8-F1
#
_entry.id   AF-A0A534SXX8-F1
#
_cell.length_a   1.000
_cell.length_b   1.000
_cell.length_c   1.000
_cell.angle_alpha   90.00
_cell.angle_beta   90.00
_cell.angle_gamma   90.00
#
_symmetry.space_group_name_H-M   'P 1'
#
loop_
_entity.id
_entity.type
_entity.pdbx_description
1 polymer ?
#
loop_
_entity_poly.entity_id
_entity_poly.type
_entity_poly.pdbx_seq_one_letter_code
_entity_poly.pdbx_strand_id
1 'polypeptide(L)'
;MRELANEIERAVLLADPGAPLTEDLFSERLQEGAADGAAPGLLQSRTEAFEREQVEAALARAGGVKTRAAEELGITYRGLLKKMRRLGM
;
A
#
# COMPACT_ATOMS: atom_id res chain seq x y z
N MET A 1 -17.26 -14.54 -8.23
CA MET A 1 -17.90 -15.33 -7.15
C MET A 1 -16.91 -16.07 -6.24
N ARG A 2 -15.70 -16.47 -6.70
CA ARG A 2 -14.74 -17.20 -5.83
C ARG A 2 -13.88 -16.31 -4.93
N GLU A 3 -13.69 -15.05 -5.31
CA GLU A 3 -12.82 -14.12 -4.59
C GLU A 3 -13.37 -13.76 -3.21
N LEU A 4 -14.68 -13.48 -3.10
CA LEU A 4 -15.33 -13.20 -1.82
C LEU A 4 -15.29 -14.42 -0.88
N ALA A 5 -15.48 -15.62 -1.42
CA ALA A 5 -15.43 -16.85 -0.63
C ALA A 5 -14.04 -17.05 0.00
N ASN A 6 -12.98 -16.90 -0.80
CA ASN A 6 -11.60 -17.01 -0.33
C ASN A 6 -11.25 -15.92 0.70
N GLU A 7 -11.83 -14.74 0.55
CA GLU A 7 -11.61 -13.59 1.41
C GLU A 7 -12.24 -13.77 2.79
N ILE A 8 -13.48 -14.27 2.82
CA ILE A 8 -14.18 -14.65 4.04
C ILE A 8 -13.53 -15.87 4.70
N GLU A 9 -13.10 -16.87 3.93
CA GLU A 9 -12.39 -18.04 4.45
C GLU A 9 -11.12 -17.62 5.19
N ARG A 10 -10.32 -16.72 4.61
CA ARG A 10 -9.12 -16.22 5.27
C ARG A 10 -9.44 -15.41 6.54
N ALA A 11 -10.45 -14.55 6.50
CA ALA A 11 -10.86 -13.77 7.67
C ALA A 11 -11.34 -14.68 8.82
N VAL A 12 -12.08 -15.74 8.51
CA VAL A 12 -12.55 -16.74 9.50
C VAL A 12 -11.39 -17.57 10.06
N LEU A 13 -10.40 -17.93 9.23
CA LEU A 13 -9.22 -18.68 9.68
C LEU A 13 -8.32 -17.89 10.63
N LEU A 14 -8.30 -16.57 10.51
CA LEU A 14 -7.45 -15.68 11.31
C LEU A 14 -8.16 -15.11 12.54
N ALA A 15 -9.49 -15.24 12.64
CA ALA A 15 -10.28 -14.69 13.74
C ALA A 15 -10.29 -15.61 14.96
N ASP A 16 -10.31 -15.01 16.15
CA ASP A 16 -10.51 -15.75 17.39
C ASP A 16 -11.97 -16.24 17.53
N PRO A 17 -12.21 -17.43 18.12
CA PRO A 17 -13.55 -17.95 18.30
C PRO A 17 -14.46 -17.00 19.08
N GLY A 18 -15.55 -16.57 18.45
CA GLY A 18 -16.53 -15.65 19.04
C GLY A 18 -16.15 -14.17 18.96
N ALA A 19 -15.00 -13.83 18.37
CA ALA A 19 -14.60 -12.45 18.11
C ALA A 19 -15.21 -11.92 16.80
N PRO A 20 -15.45 -10.59 16.69
CA PRO A 20 -15.85 -9.97 15.43
C PRO A 20 -14.73 -9.99 14.40
N LEU A 21 -15.08 -10.06 13.10
CA LEU A 21 -14.11 -9.91 12.01
C LEU A 21 -13.72 -8.44 11.84
N THR A 22 -12.42 -8.16 11.80
CA THR A 22 -11.85 -6.81 11.64
C THR A 22 -11.10 -6.67 10.31
N GLU A 23 -10.94 -5.45 9.81
CA GLU A 23 -10.39 -5.12 8.47
C GLU A 23 -8.96 -5.65 8.22
N ASP A 24 -8.17 -5.78 9.27
CA ASP A 24 -6.80 -6.32 9.26
C ASP A 24 -6.74 -7.82 8.95
N LEU A 25 -7.85 -8.55 9.12
CA LEU A 25 -8.00 -9.96 8.73
C LEU A 25 -8.24 -10.12 7.22
N PHE A 26 -8.54 -9.01 6.54
CA PHE A 26 -8.77 -8.97 5.11
C PHE A 26 -7.45 -8.80 4.31
N SER A 27 -7.47 -8.98 2.99
CA SER A 27 -6.28 -8.92 2.16
C SER A 27 -5.88 -7.46 1.96
N GLU A 28 -4.60 -7.21 1.70
CA GLU A 28 -4.12 -5.83 1.44
C GLU A 28 -4.94 -5.12 0.35
N ARG A 29 -5.50 -5.86 -0.62
CA ARG A 29 -6.38 -5.32 -1.66
C ARG A 29 -7.70 -4.76 -1.11
N LEU A 30 -8.33 -5.41 -0.14
CA LEU A 30 -9.56 -4.90 0.49
C LEU A 30 -9.24 -3.80 1.50
N GLN A 31 -8.09 -3.92 2.18
CA GLN A 31 -7.58 -2.88 3.07
C GLN A 31 -7.24 -1.58 2.31
N GLU A 32 -6.69 -1.69 1.09
CA GLU A 32 -6.44 -0.55 0.19
C GLU A 32 -7.73 -0.03 -0.47
N GLY A 33 -8.76 -0.87 -0.59
CA GLY A 33 -10.08 -0.51 -1.13
C GLY A 33 -10.91 0.42 -0.25
N ALA A 34 -10.50 0.66 1.00
CA ALA A 34 -11.11 1.65 1.89
C ALA A 34 -10.63 3.09 1.63
N ALA A 35 -9.79 3.32 0.61
CA ALA A 35 -9.45 4.66 0.11
C ALA A 35 -10.54 5.26 -0.81
N ASP A 36 -11.77 4.73 -0.76
CA ASP A 36 -12.88 5.17 -1.60
C ASP A 36 -13.65 6.32 -0.89
N GLY A 37 -13.42 7.56 -1.34
CA GLY A 37 -14.40 8.66 -1.24
C GLY A 37 -14.09 9.85 -0.32
N ALA A 38 -13.13 9.78 0.60
CA ALA A 38 -12.78 10.91 1.47
C ALA A 38 -11.45 11.55 1.03
N ALA A 39 -11.41 12.89 0.95
CA ALA A 39 -10.15 13.59 0.70
C ALA A 39 -9.13 13.26 1.81
N PRO A 40 -7.86 12.94 1.47
CA PRO A 40 -6.84 12.62 2.45
C PRO A 40 -6.68 13.78 3.44
N GLY A 41 -6.56 13.47 4.73
CA GLY A 41 -6.34 14.49 5.76
C GLY A 41 -5.05 15.27 5.52
N LEU A 42 -4.93 16.48 6.07
CA LEU A 42 -3.80 17.40 5.81
C LEU A 42 -2.41 16.77 6.08
N LEU A 43 -2.28 15.93 7.10
CA LEU A 43 -1.03 15.23 7.39
C LEU A 43 -0.75 14.15 6.34
N GLN A 44 -1.76 13.34 6.01
CA GLN A 44 -1.65 12.31 4.98
C GLN A 44 -1.27 12.91 3.62
N SER A 45 -1.91 14.02 3.22
CA SER A 45 -1.60 14.69 1.96
C SER A 45 -0.17 15.24 1.93
N ARG A 46 0.33 15.77 3.06
CA ARG A 46 1.73 16.24 3.19
C ARG A 46 2.71 15.07 3.14
N THR A 47 2.39 13.97 3.80
CA THR A 47 3.19 12.75 3.74
C THR A 47 3.24 12.24 2.31
N GLU A 48 2.11 12.11 1.62
CA GLU A 48 2.08 11.65 0.23
C GLU A 48 2.85 12.58 -0.72
N ALA A 49 2.75 13.90 -0.54
CA ALA A 49 3.52 14.87 -1.32
C ALA A 49 5.03 14.71 -1.10
N PHE A 50 5.47 14.63 0.16
CA PHE A 50 6.87 14.40 0.51
C PHE A 50 7.35 13.05 -0.05
N GLU A 51 6.55 12.01 0.13
CA GLU A 51 6.84 10.67 -0.36
C GLU A 51 6.98 10.61 -1.89
N ARG A 52 6.16 11.35 -2.62
CA ARG A 52 6.26 11.50 -4.08
C ARG A 52 7.57 12.18 -4.45
N GLU A 53 7.88 13.31 -3.83
CA GLU A 53 9.12 14.06 -4.09
C GLU A 53 10.36 13.19 -3.88
N GLN A 54 10.40 12.42 -2.80
CA GLN A 54 11.53 11.53 -2.50
C GLN A 54 11.68 10.41 -3.54
N VAL A 55 10.56 9.83 -3.99
CA VAL A 55 10.58 8.78 -5.02
C VAL A 55 11.00 9.34 -6.37
N GLU A 56 10.50 10.51 -6.76
CA GLU A 56 10.89 11.19 -8.01
C GLU A 56 12.38 11.55 -8.00
N ALA A 57 12.87 12.11 -6.90
CA ALA A 57 14.27 12.50 -6.76
C ALA A 57 15.21 11.28 -6.81
N ALA A 58 14.84 10.17 -6.15
CA ALA A 58 15.60 8.92 -6.21
C ALA A 58 15.59 8.32 -7.62
N LEU A 59 14.45 8.35 -8.32
CA LEU A 59 14.37 7.91 -9.71
C LEU A 59 15.24 8.78 -10.63
N ALA A 60 15.25 10.10 -10.44
CA ALA A 60 16.09 11.00 -11.22
C ALA A 60 17.59 10.71 -11.00
N ARG A 61 18.02 10.56 -9.75
CA ARG A 61 19.42 10.22 -9.41
C ARG A 61 19.82 8.83 -9.92
N ALA A 62 18.89 7.89 -9.92
CA ALA A 62 19.10 6.54 -10.45
C ALA A 62 19.00 6.45 -11.98
N GLY A 63 18.73 7.55 -12.70
CA GLY A 63 18.53 7.54 -14.15
C GLY A 63 17.30 6.71 -14.59
N GLY A 64 16.27 6.65 -13.75
CA GLY A 64 15.05 5.86 -13.97
C GLY A 64 15.15 4.39 -13.57
N VAL A 65 16.33 3.92 -13.15
CA VAL A 65 16.54 2.53 -12.73
C VAL A 65 15.90 2.30 -11.35
N LYS A 66 14.72 1.66 -11.36
CA LYS A 66 13.87 1.47 -10.16
C LYS A 66 14.53 0.62 -9.06
N THR A 67 15.34 -0.37 -9.41
CA THR A 67 16.07 -1.18 -8.42
C THR A 67 17.09 -0.33 -7.66
N ARG A 68 17.88 0.47 -8.38
CA ARG A 68 18.84 1.42 -7.81
C ARG A 68 18.14 2.51 -6.99
N ALA A 69 16.99 3.01 -7.44
CA ALA A 69 16.18 3.95 -6.66
C ALA A 69 15.66 3.34 -5.35
N ALA A 70 15.26 2.06 -5.36
CA ALA A 70 14.81 1.36 -4.17
C ALA A 70 15.95 1.15 -3.16
N GLU A 71 17.13 0.75 -3.65
CA GLU A 71 18.36 0.62 -2.84
C GLU A 71 18.73 1.95 -2.18
N GLU A 72 18.67 3.04 -2.94
CA GLU A 72 18.97 4.39 -2.44
C GLU A 72 17.95 4.84 -1.38
N LEU A 73 16.67 4.53 -1.58
CA LEU A 73 15.60 4.80 -0.62
C LEU A 73 15.61 3.85 0.58
N GLY A 74 16.49 2.83 0.61
CA GLY A 74 16.57 1.86 1.70
C GLY A 74 15.36 0.93 1.81
N ILE A 75 14.62 0.75 0.71
CA ILE A 75 13.42 -0.11 0.66
C ILE A 75 13.60 -1.24 -0.35
N THR A 76 12.81 -2.29 -0.21
CA THR A 76 12.81 -3.35 -1.22
C THR A 76 12.26 -2.82 -2.54
N TYR A 77 12.71 -3.40 -3.66
CA TYR A 77 12.16 -3.10 -4.98
C TYR A 77 10.62 -3.25 -5.02
N ARG A 78 10.09 -4.31 -4.40
CA ARG A 78 8.63 -4.53 -4.28
C ARG A 78 7.95 -3.43 -3.46
N GLY A 79 8.57 -2.98 -2.37
CA GLY A 79 8.11 -1.86 -1.55
C GLY A 79 8.03 -0.56 -2.34
N LEU A 80 9.04 -0.28 -3.18
CA LEU A 80 9.01 0.88 -4.08
C LEU A 80 7.85 0.82 -5.05
N LEU A 81 7.62 -0.32 -5.72
CA LEU A 81 6.50 -0.47 -6.65
C LEU A 81 5.13 -0.28 -5.97
N LYS A 82 4.96 -0.82 -4.75
CA LYS A 82 3.75 -0.63 -3.95
C LYS A 82 3.52 0.84 -3.64
N LYS A 83 4.59 1.54 -3.25
CA LYS A 83 4.57 2.97 -2.92
C LYS A 83 4.24 3.84 -4.13
N MET A 84 4.85 3.57 -5.29
CA MET A 84 4.55 4.26 -6.55
C MET A 84 3.07 4.09 -6.95
N ARG A 85 2.55 2.86 -6.86
CA ARG A 85 1.14 2.57 -7.14
C ARG A 85 0.20 3.37 -6.24
N ARG A 86 0.46 3.41 -4.93
CA ARG A 86 -0.33 4.20 -3.97
C ARG A 86 -0.29 5.69 -4.27
N LEU A 87 0.85 6.20 -4.75
CA LEU A 87 1.03 7.61 -5.12
C LEU A 87 0.51 7.94 -6.53
N GLY A 88 0.02 6.96 -7.30
CA GLY A 88 -0.41 7.17 -8.68
C GLY A 88 0.72 7.58 -9.63
N MET A 89 1.91 7.00 -9.44
CA MET A 89 3.12 7.20 -10.25
C MET A 89 3.38 6.03 -11.22
#